data_AF-A0A2A6EBG9-F1
#
_entry.id   AF-A0A2A6EBG9-F1
#
_cell.length_a   1.000
_cell.length_b   1.000
_cell.length_c   1.000
_cell.angle_alpha   90.00
_cell.angle_beta   90.00
_cell.angle_gamma   90.00
#
_symmetry.space_group_name_H-M   'P 1'
#
loop_
_entity.id
_entity.type
_entity.pdbx_description
1 polymer ?
#
loop_
_entity_poly.entity_id
_entity_poly.type
_entity_poly.pdbx_seq_one_letter_code
_entity_poly.pdbx_strand_id
1 'polypeptide(L)'
;MATKNEQIEFVKTLYPHAVRLFKTGGVHPAFVVAQAALETGWKIKGAGNNLFGITKGSWKGPTVLCLTTEYFRVPNKQFTAPERVVSVEHVGDRYRYRVYRLFRAYDSYADCLDDHLALLKRPGYADAWAYRFNAKEFARRIVDNEGAKYATAPNYAAVMASTIAAVERIVRNNGL
;
A
#
# COMPACT_ATOMS: atom_id res chain seq x y z
N MET A 1 12.28 -14.29 0.62
CA MET A 1 11.07 -14.08 -0.22
C MET A 1 9.96 -14.96 0.31
N ALA A 2 8.70 -14.56 0.16
CA ALA A 2 7.56 -15.41 0.53
C ALA A 2 7.53 -16.67 -0.36
N THR A 3 7.17 -17.80 0.22
CA THR A 3 6.97 -19.07 -0.46
C THR A 3 5.72 -19.02 -1.35
N LYS A 4 5.64 -19.93 -2.33
CA LYS A 4 4.46 -20.04 -3.20
C LYS A 4 3.16 -20.26 -2.40
N ASN A 5 3.22 -21.04 -1.32
CA ASN A 5 2.05 -21.29 -0.47
C ASN A 5 1.64 -20.03 0.30
N GLU A 6 2.59 -19.27 0.84
CA GLU A 6 2.30 -17.97 1.48
C GLU A 6 1.64 -17.00 0.49
N GLN A 7 2.11 -16.96 -0.77
CA GLN A 7 1.48 -16.12 -1.81
C GLN A 7 0.05 -16.58 -2.13
N ILE A 8 -0.19 -17.88 -2.23
CA ILE A 8 -1.52 -18.44 -2.50
C ILE A 8 -2.50 -18.07 -1.38
N GLU A 9 -2.12 -18.29 -0.12
CA GLU A 9 -2.97 -17.98 1.03
C GLU A 9 -3.20 -16.47 1.17
N PHE A 10 -2.19 -15.65 0.86
CA PHE A 10 -2.34 -14.20 0.80
C PHE A 10 -3.41 -13.78 -0.22
N VAL A 11 -3.35 -14.31 -1.44
CA VAL A 11 -4.34 -14.00 -2.49
C VAL A 11 -5.72 -14.52 -2.12
N LYS A 12 -5.84 -15.78 -1.66
CA LYS A 12 -7.13 -16.35 -1.22
C LYS A 12 -7.80 -15.50 -0.14
N THR A 13 -7.01 -14.95 0.78
CA THR A 13 -7.53 -14.11 1.86
C THR A 13 -8.03 -12.76 1.35
N LEU A 14 -7.27 -12.06 0.49
CA LEU A 14 -7.59 -10.68 0.12
C LEU A 14 -8.43 -10.53 -1.15
N TYR A 15 -8.34 -11.47 -2.09
CA TYR A 15 -8.98 -11.35 -3.39
C TYR A 15 -10.51 -11.22 -3.32
N PRO A 16 -11.23 -11.95 -2.44
CA PRO A 16 -12.68 -11.76 -2.29
C PRO A 16 -13.07 -10.33 -1.88
N HIS A 17 -12.28 -9.69 -1.00
CA HIS A 17 -12.51 -8.30 -0.59
C HIS A 17 -12.23 -7.32 -1.73
N ALA A 18 -11.21 -7.57 -2.55
CA ALA A 18 -10.91 -6.78 -3.73
C ALA A 18 -11.99 -6.93 -4.82
N VAL A 19 -12.55 -8.14 -5.00
CA VAL A 19 -13.68 -8.39 -5.90
C VAL A 19 -14.93 -7.63 -5.45
N ARG A 20 -15.21 -7.60 -4.13
CA ARG A 20 -16.30 -6.79 -3.57
C ARG A 20 -16.16 -5.33 -3.97
N LEU A 21 -14.96 -4.75 -3.81
CA LEU A 21 -14.70 -3.36 -4.20
C LEU A 21 -14.88 -3.11 -5.69
N PHE A 22 -14.43 -4.04 -6.52
CA PHE A 22 -14.58 -3.92 -7.97
C PHE A 22 -16.06 -3.89 -8.38
N LYS A 23 -16.90 -4.74 -7.78
CA LYS A 23 -18.35 -4.78 -8.02
C LYS A 23 -19.07 -3.48 -7.65
N THR A 24 -18.53 -2.68 -6.73
CA THR A 24 -19.08 -1.38 -6.32
C THR A 24 -18.42 -0.18 -7.05
N GLY A 25 -17.72 -0.43 -8.16
CA GLY A 25 -17.12 0.61 -8.99
C GLY A 25 -15.68 0.98 -8.61
N GLY A 26 -14.97 0.07 -7.94
CA GLY A 26 -13.55 0.21 -7.62
C GLY A 26 -12.60 -0.04 -8.81
N VAL A 27 -11.34 -0.33 -8.46
CA VAL A 27 -10.27 -0.68 -9.40
C VAL A 27 -10.14 -2.20 -9.52
N HIS A 28 -9.42 -2.68 -10.54
CA HIS A 28 -9.27 -4.11 -10.84
C HIS A 28 -8.76 -4.92 -9.62
N PRO A 29 -9.38 -6.06 -9.24
CA PRO A 29 -9.03 -6.79 -8.02
C PRO A 29 -7.55 -7.22 -7.94
N ALA A 30 -6.99 -7.68 -9.06
CA ALA A 30 -5.60 -8.08 -9.12
C ALA A 30 -4.63 -6.93 -8.83
N PHE A 31 -4.99 -5.69 -9.18
CA PHE A 31 -4.19 -4.51 -8.86
C PHE A 31 -4.15 -4.28 -7.34
N VAL A 32 -5.31 -4.28 -6.67
CA VAL A 32 -5.41 -4.05 -5.22
C VAL A 32 -4.59 -5.08 -4.44
N VAL A 33 -4.78 -6.37 -4.77
CA VAL A 33 -4.06 -7.47 -4.09
C VAL A 33 -2.57 -7.43 -4.40
N ALA A 34 -2.18 -7.13 -5.64
CA ALA A 34 -0.76 -7.00 -6.00
C ALA A 34 -0.09 -5.84 -5.26
N GLN A 35 -0.79 -4.71 -5.11
CA GLN A 35 -0.26 -3.58 -4.36
C GLN A 35 -0.11 -3.94 -2.88
N ALA A 36 -1.11 -4.56 -2.25
CA ALA A 36 -1.00 -5.05 -0.88
C ALA A 36 0.14 -6.08 -0.70
N ALA A 37 0.36 -6.93 -1.70
CA ALA A 37 1.46 -7.89 -1.69
C ALA A 37 2.83 -7.20 -1.76
N LEU A 38 2.95 -6.14 -2.56
CA LEU A 38 4.16 -5.34 -2.67
C LEU A 38 4.48 -4.61 -1.35
N GLU A 39 3.48 -3.98 -0.74
CA GLU A 39 3.64 -3.20 0.50
C GLU A 39 3.99 -4.09 1.71
N THR A 40 3.43 -5.31 1.76
CA THR A 40 3.62 -6.21 2.92
C THR A 40 4.67 -7.30 2.70
N GLY A 41 5.19 -7.43 1.48
CA GLY A 41 6.03 -8.57 1.09
C GLY A 41 5.29 -9.91 1.15
N TRP A 42 4.02 -9.93 0.70
CA TRP A 42 3.10 -11.08 0.70
C TRP A 42 2.73 -11.61 2.09
N LYS A 43 2.82 -10.78 3.13
CA LYS A 43 2.55 -11.20 4.50
C LYS A 43 1.37 -10.43 5.07
N ILE A 44 0.42 -11.17 5.61
CA ILE A 44 -0.68 -10.57 6.36
C ILE A 44 -0.15 -10.20 7.77
N LYS A 45 0.60 -9.10 7.86
CA LYS A 45 1.20 -8.60 9.11
C LYS A 45 0.99 -7.08 9.32
N GLY A 46 0.02 -6.50 8.62
CA GLY A 46 -0.31 -5.08 8.78
C GLY A 46 -0.66 -4.78 10.23
N ALA A 47 0.04 -3.85 10.87
CA ALA A 47 -0.29 -3.42 12.22
C ALA A 47 -1.71 -2.84 12.20
N GLY A 48 -2.61 -3.40 13.03
CA GLY A 48 -4.03 -3.04 13.01
C GLY A 48 -4.68 -3.24 11.63
N ASN A 49 -4.38 -4.34 10.93
CA ASN A 49 -4.90 -4.66 9.59
C ASN A 49 -4.53 -3.66 8.48
N ASN A 50 -3.55 -2.78 8.69
CA ASN A 50 -3.13 -1.79 7.70
C ASN A 50 -2.13 -2.36 6.68
N LEU A 51 -2.65 -2.84 5.56
CA LEU A 51 -1.87 -3.49 4.50
C LEU A 51 -1.00 -2.52 3.69
N PHE A 52 -1.37 -1.24 3.64
CA PHE A 52 -0.74 -0.24 2.77
C PHE A 52 0.11 0.78 3.53
N GLY A 53 0.35 0.57 4.83
CA GLY A 53 1.15 1.48 5.65
C GLY A 53 0.59 2.91 5.68
N ILE A 54 -0.75 3.07 5.67
CA ILE A 54 -1.35 4.41 5.63
C ILE A 54 -1.15 5.08 7.00
N THR A 55 -0.37 6.14 7.02
CA THR A 55 -0.18 6.96 8.24
C THR A 55 -1.47 7.68 8.63
N LYS A 56 -1.61 8.02 9.91
CA LYS A 56 -2.82 8.66 10.46
C LYS A 56 -3.26 9.87 9.64
N GLY A 57 -2.40 10.87 9.48
CA GLY A 57 -2.80 12.15 8.88
C GLY A 57 -4.03 12.74 9.59
N SER A 58 -5.08 13.06 8.84
CA SER A 58 -6.37 13.57 9.37
C SER A 58 -7.29 12.49 9.97
N TRP A 59 -6.89 11.21 9.95
CA TRP A 59 -7.69 10.09 10.43
C TRP A 59 -8.12 10.24 11.89
N LYS A 60 -9.42 10.03 12.16
CA LYS A 60 -10.04 10.12 13.48
C LYS A 60 -10.34 8.77 14.12
N GLY A 61 -10.27 7.67 13.36
CA GLY A 61 -10.50 6.32 13.87
C GLY A 61 -9.32 5.72 14.62
N PRO A 62 -9.35 4.40 14.87
CA PRO A 62 -8.30 3.67 15.57
C PRO A 62 -6.92 3.85 14.94
N THR A 63 -5.88 3.87 15.77
CA THR A 63 -4.49 3.97 15.31
C THR A 63 -3.59 3.05 16.10
N VAL A 64 -2.53 2.59 15.46
CA VAL A 64 -1.45 1.84 16.10
C VAL A 64 -0.14 2.62 15.98
N LEU A 65 0.65 2.62 17.05
CA LEU A 65 1.95 3.26 17.06
C LEU A 65 3.02 2.23 16.67
N CYS A 66 3.73 2.47 15.57
CA CYS A 66 4.72 1.54 15.03
C CYS A 66 6.09 2.20 14.90
N LEU A 67 7.15 1.44 15.20
CA LEU A 67 8.53 1.90 15.02
C LEU A 67 8.96 1.74 13.55
N THR A 68 9.15 2.85 12.85
CA THR A 68 9.54 2.88 11.44
C THR A 68 10.95 3.38 11.23
N THR A 69 11.42 3.24 9.99
CA THR A 69 12.67 3.83 9.52
C THR A 69 12.33 4.83 8.41
N GLU A 70 12.60 6.11 8.65
CA GLU A 70 12.30 7.21 7.73
C GLU A 70 13.61 7.89 7.28
N TYR A 71 13.62 8.50 6.11
CA TYR A 71 14.77 9.27 5.63
C TYR A 71 14.37 10.73 5.39
N PHE A 72 15.04 11.66 6.06
CA PHE A 72 14.84 13.10 5.88
C PHE A 72 16.15 13.79 5.47
N ARG A 73 16.06 14.96 4.83
CA ARG A 73 17.24 15.77 4.48
C ARG A 73 17.76 16.63 5.65
N VAL A 74 17.06 16.66 6.77
CA VAL A 74 17.39 17.50 7.94
C VAL A 74 17.54 16.65 9.20
N PRO A 75 18.40 17.04 10.16
CA PRO A 75 18.66 16.31 11.40
C PRO A 75 17.66 16.60 12.53
N ASN A 76 16.78 17.59 12.38
CA ASN A 76 15.91 18.12 13.43
C ASN A 76 14.41 18.06 13.06
N LYS A 77 13.97 17.00 12.36
CA LYS A 77 12.55 16.83 12.03
C LYS A 77 11.73 16.65 13.30
N GLN A 78 10.75 17.53 13.52
CA GLN A 78 9.84 17.45 14.66
C GLN A 78 8.69 16.48 14.41
N PHE A 79 8.28 15.79 15.47
CA PHE A 79 7.13 14.89 15.52
C PHE A 79 6.26 15.29 16.72
N THR A 80 4.94 15.16 16.57
CA THR A 80 3.99 15.48 17.65
C THR A 80 3.66 14.21 18.41
N ALA A 81 3.68 14.28 19.74
CA ALA A 81 3.31 13.15 20.59
C ALA A 81 1.94 12.57 20.17
N PRO A 82 1.78 11.22 20.16
CA PRO A 82 2.70 10.21 20.67
C PRO A 82 3.81 9.78 19.70
N GLU A 83 3.88 10.34 18.47
CA GLU A 83 5.00 10.10 17.56
C GLU A 83 6.29 10.70 18.16
N ARG A 84 7.38 9.94 18.09
CA ARG A 84 8.65 10.34 18.72
C ARG A 84 9.84 9.69 18.06
N VAL A 85 10.93 10.46 17.96
CA VAL A 85 12.21 9.98 17.46
C VAL A 85 12.86 9.08 18.50
N VAL A 86 13.38 7.93 18.07
CA VAL A 86 14.17 6.99 18.87
C VAL A 86 15.65 7.21 18.60
N SER A 87 16.04 7.33 17.33
CA SER A 87 17.42 7.66 16.94
C SER A 87 17.48 8.36 15.59
N VAL A 88 18.56 9.11 15.37
CA VAL A 88 18.89 9.78 14.10
C VAL A 88 20.33 9.45 13.76
N GLU A 89 20.58 9.06 12.52
CA GLU A 89 21.91 8.73 11.99
C GLU A 89 22.10 9.38 10.63
N HIS A 90 23.26 9.98 10.38
CA HIS A 90 23.58 10.52 9.06
C HIS A 90 24.00 9.41 8.09
N VAL A 91 23.34 9.32 6.93
CA VAL A 91 23.55 8.28 5.91
C VAL A 91 23.56 8.93 4.53
N GLY A 92 24.74 9.11 3.94
CA GLY A 92 24.90 9.74 2.63
C GLY A 92 24.52 11.22 2.66
N ASP A 93 23.54 11.63 1.83
CA ASP A 93 22.98 12.99 1.77
C ASP A 93 21.72 13.16 2.64
N ARG A 94 21.42 12.18 3.50
CA ARG A 94 20.18 12.09 4.28
C ARG A 94 20.45 11.69 5.72
N TYR A 95 19.42 11.79 6.53
CA TYR A 95 19.38 11.32 7.91
C TYR A 95 18.35 10.21 8.01
N ARG A 96 18.78 9.05 8.50
CA ARG A 96 17.96 7.89 8.82
C ARG A 96 17.41 8.05 10.23
N TYR A 97 16.09 8.08 10.36
CA TYR A 97 15.38 8.18 11.62
C TYR A 97 14.78 6.83 11.98
N ARG A 98 15.02 6.35 13.20
CA ARG A 98 14.13 5.38 13.86
C ARG A 98 13.10 6.18 14.61
N VAL A 99 11.82 6.07 14.25
CA VAL A 99 10.77 6.93 14.78
C VAL A 99 9.48 6.15 14.97
N TYR A 100 8.80 6.39 16.09
CA TYR A 100 7.43 5.89 16.28
C TYR A 100 6.47 6.76 15.48
N ARG A 101 5.69 6.15 14.59
CA ARG A 101 4.69 6.81 13.74
C ARG A 101 3.31 6.21 13.99
N LEU A 102 2.27 7.04 13.91
CA LEU A 102 0.90 6.60 13.98
C LEU A 102 0.43 6.14 12.60
N PHE A 103 0.00 4.88 12.54
CA PHE A 103 -0.67 4.29 11.40
C PHE A 103 -2.14 4.16 11.69
N ARG A 104 -2.96 4.27 10.64
CA ARG A 104 -4.37 3.88 10.72
C ARG A 104 -4.45 2.42 11.13
N ALA A 105 -5.44 2.10 11.95
CA ALA A 105 -5.82 0.73 12.26
C ALA A 105 -7.27 0.53 11.82
N TYR A 106 -7.58 -0.68 11.39
CA TYR A 106 -8.85 -1.07 10.81
C TYR A 106 -9.37 -2.33 11.49
N ASP A 107 -10.68 -2.43 11.61
CA ASP A 107 -11.33 -3.60 12.22
C ASP A 107 -11.20 -4.83 11.33
N SER A 108 -11.11 -4.64 10.01
CA SER A 108 -10.92 -5.70 9.02
C SER A 108 -10.03 -5.31 7.83
N TYR A 109 -9.55 -6.29 7.07
CA TYR A 109 -8.89 -6.02 5.77
C TYR A 109 -9.83 -5.37 4.78
N ALA A 110 -11.12 -5.67 4.89
CA ALA A 110 -12.17 -5.04 4.11
C ALA A 110 -12.18 -3.52 4.31
N ASP A 111 -12.11 -3.03 5.55
CA ASP A 111 -12.10 -1.60 5.85
C ASP A 111 -10.79 -0.94 5.40
N CYS A 112 -9.66 -1.65 5.55
CA CYS A 112 -8.37 -1.20 5.02
C CYS A 112 -8.42 -1.00 3.50
N LEU A 113 -9.06 -1.93 2.78
CA LEU A 113 -9.21 -1.88 1.32
C LEU A 113 -10.16 -0.75 0.91
N ASP A 114 -11.21 -0.51 1.67
CA ASP A 114 -12.15 0.60 1.41
C ASP A 114 -11.47 1.97 1.57
N ASP A 115 -10.66 2.15 2.63
CA ASP A 115 -9.90 3.38 2.84
C ASP A 115 -8.78 3.57 1.79
N HIS A 116 -8.13 2.48 1.37
CA HIS A 116 -7.19 2.51 0.26
C HIS A 116 -7.86 2.95 -1.06
N LEU A 117 -9.04 2.43 -1.37
CA LEU A 117 -9.80 2.87 -2.53
C LEU A 117 -10.19 4.35 -2.44
N ALA A 118 -10.56 4.84 -1.25
CA ALA A 118 -10.84 6.26 -1.04
C ALA A 118 -9.62 7.14 -1.28
N LEU A 119 -8.40 6.67 -0.95
CA LEU A 119 -7.16 7.35 -1.32
C LEU A 119 -6.99 7.41 -2.83
N LEU A 120 -7.22 6.31 -3.55
CA LEU A 120 -7.13 6.27 -5.00
C LEU A 120 -8.18 7.15 -5.69
N LYS A 121 -9.32 7.44 -5.05
CA LYS A 121 -10.37 8.35 -5.56
C LYS A 121 -10.04 9.83 -5.43
N ARG A 122 -8.94 10.21 -4.77
CA ARG A 122 -8.58 11.62 -4.60
C ARG A 122 -8.27 12.28 -5.95
N PRO A 123 -8.49 13.61 -6.09
CA PRO A 123 -8.29 14.33 -7.35
C PRO A 123 -6.91 14.13 -7.97
N GLY A 124 -5.89 13.91 -7.16
CA GLY A 124 -4.53 13.65 -7.62
C GLY A 124 -4.38 12.39 -8.49
N TYR A 125 -5.28 11.42 -8.43
CA TYR A 125 -5.21 10.20 -9.26
C TYR A 125 -6.26 10.18 -10.37
N ALA A 126 -6.97 11.29 -10.62
CA ALA A 126 -8.12 11.35 -11.53
C ALA A 126 -7.78 10.88 -12.95
N ASP A 127 -6.58 11.17 -13.44
CA ASP A 127 -6.03 10.75 -14.74
C ASP A 127 -5.99 9.22 -14.89
N ALA A 128 -5.71 8.50 -13.79
CA ALA A 128 -5.64 7.04 -13.80
C ALA A 128 -7.02 6.37 -13.88
N TRP A 129 -8.11 7.03 -13.48
CA TRP A 129 -9.43 6.40 -13.31
C TRP A 129 -10.07 5.88 -14.60
N ALA A 130 -9.70 6.45 -15.76
CA ALA A 130 -10.10 5.91 -17.06
C ALA A 130 -9.59 4.47 -17.26
N TYR A 131 -8.49 4.11 -16.61
CA TYR A 131 -7.80 2.83 -16.74
C TYR A 131 -8.04 1.89 -15.55
N ARG A 132 -8.94 2.22 -14.62
CA ARG A 132 -9.16 1.46 -13.38
C ARG A 132 -9.45 -0.03 -13.56
N PHE A 133 -9.92 -0.43 -14.75
CA PHE A 133 -10.20 -1.83 -15.10
C PHE A 133 -9.02 -2.56 -15.76
N ASN A 134 -7.96 -1.83 -16.13
CA ASN A 134 -6.70 -2.39 -16.62
C ASN A 134 -5.66 -2.30 -15.50
N ALA A 135 -5.43 -3.39 -14.78
CA ALA A 135 -4.57 -3.41 -13.60
C ALA A 135 -3.16 -2.86 -13.84
N LYS A 136 -2.53 -3.23 -14.97
CA LYS A 136 -1.15 -2.83 -15.29
C LYS A 136 -1.07 -1.38 -15.72
N GLU A 137 -2.01 -0.93 -16.55
CA GLU A 137 -2.05 0.47 -16.99
C GLU A 137 -2.40 1.39 -15.83
N PHE A 138 -3.34 1.00 -14.96
CA PHE A 138 -3.64 1.76 -13.74
C PHE A 138 -2.40 1.89 -12.85
N ALA A 139 -1.65 0.79 -12.64
CA ALA A 139 -0.39 0.82 -11.89
C ALA A 139 0.67 1.73 -12.50
N ARG A 140 0.73 1.82 -13.83
CA ARG A 140 1.63 2.73 -14.55
C ARG A 140 1.23 4.18 -14.34
N ARG A 141 -0.07 4.50 -14.49
CA ARG A 141 -0.63 5.86 -14.39
C ARG A 141 -0.40 6.49 -13.01
N ILE A 142 -0.59 5.74 -11.93
CA ILE A 142 -0.39 6.27 -10.56
C ILE A 142 1.07 6.62 -10.21
N VAL A 143 2.03 6.44 -11.13
CA VAL A 143 3.45 6.79 -10.94
C VAL A 143 4.12 7.51 -12.13
N ASP A 144 3.39 7.82 -13.21
CA ASP A 144 3.97 8.36 -14.45
C ASP A 144 4.23 9.89 -14.45
N ASN A 145 3.92 10.54 -13.32
CA ASN A 145 4.05 11.98 -13.08
C ASN A 145 3.03 12.88 -13.82
N GLU A 146 1.96 12.32 -14.40
CA GLU A 146 0.82 13.13 -14.87
C GLU A 146 -0.01 13.64 -13.69
N GLY A 147 -0.35 12.75 -12.75
CA GLY A 147 -1.03 13.06 -11.50
C GLY A 147 -0.12 13.04 -10.27
N ALA A 148 -0.74 12.85 -9.11
CA ALA A 148 -0.06 12.57 -7.86
C ALA A 148 0.72 11.25 -7.97
N LYS A 149 1.95 11.27 -7.47
CA LYS A 149 2.83 10.11 -7.53
C LYS A 149 2.63 9.22 -6.30
N TYR A 150 2.11 8.01 -6.50
CA TYR A 150 1.92 7.04 -5.40
C TYR A 150 3.26 6.55 -4.82
N ALA A 151 4.25 6.28 -5.68
CA ALA A 151 5.57 5.80 -5.28
C ALA A 151 6.69 6.45 -6.12
N THR A 152 7.83 6.71 -5.49
CA THR A 152 9.00 7.32 -6.15
C THR A 152 9.99 6.31 -6.72
N ALA A 153 9.82 5.02 -6.42
CA ALA A 153 10.73 3.98 -6.90
C ALA A 153 10.69 3.90 -8.44
N PRO A 154 11.85 3.96 -9.13
CA PRO A 154 11.89 4.04 -10.59
C PRO A 154 11.36 2.77 -11.28
N ASN A 155 11.40 1.63 -10.60
CA ASN A 155 10.93 0.34 -11.11
C ASN A 155 9.53 -0.04 -10.60
N TYR A 156 8.79 0.87 -9.93
CA TYR A 156 7.51 0.54 -9.31
C TYR A 156 6.53 -0.11 -10.29
N ALA A 157 6.32 0.49 -11.47
CA ALA A 157 5.38 -0.03 -12.47
C ALA A 157 5.77 -1.43 -12.96
N ALA A 158 7.06 -1.70 -13.16
CA ALA A 158 7.55 -3.01 -13.59
C ALA A 158 7.38 -4.09 -12.51
N VAL A 159 7.67 -3.74 -11.25
CA VAL A 159 7.44 -4.62 -10.10
C VAL A 159 5.94 -4.90 -9.94
N MET A 160 5.10 -3.87 -10.00
CA MET A 160 3.64 -4.02 -9.96
C MET A 160 3.12 -4.91 -11.08
N ALA A 161 3.55 -4.71 -12.32
CA ALA A 161 3.14 -5.54 -13.46
C ALA A 161 3.49 -7.02 -13.24
N SER A 162 4.67 -7.30 -12.68
CA SER A 162 5.11 -8.66 -12.34
C SER A 162 4.27 -9.28 -11.22
N THR A 163 3.99 -8.50 -10.17
CA THR A 163 3.17 -8.92 -9.03
C THR A 163 1.71 -9.16 -9.44
N ILE A 164 1.14 -8.31 -10.29
CA ILE A 164 -0.19 -8.48 -10.90
C ILE A 164 -0.26 -9.81 -11.65
N ALA A 165 0.73 -10.11 -12.50
CA ALA A 165 0.76 -11.38 -13.23
C ALA A 165 0.87 -12.60 -12.29
N ALA A 166 1.51 -12.46 -11.13
CA ALA A 166 1.54 -13.51 -10.11
C ALA A 166 0.17 -13.71 -9.46
N VAL A 167 -0.51 -12.63 -9.09
CA VAL A 167 -1.88 -12.68 -8.53
C VAL A 167 -2.84 -13.30 -9.54
N GLU A 168 -2.86 -12.83 -10.79
CA GLU A 168 -3.73 -13.36 -11.86
C GLU A 168 -3.50 -14.86 -12.09
N ARG A 169 -2.25 -15.32 -12.04
CA ARG A 169 -1.93 -16.75 -12.15
C ARG A 169 -2.49 -17.55 -10.97
N ILE A 170 -2.35 -17.03 -9.75
CA ILE A 170 -2.88 -17.68 -8.54
C ILE A 170 -4.40 -17.76 -8.61
N VAL A 171 -5.08 -16.66 -8.95
CA VAL A 171 -6.53 -16.58 -9.11
C VAL A 171 -7.02 -17.63 -10.10
N ARG A 172 -6.46 -17.64 -11.32
CA ARG A 172 -6.81 -18.61 -12.36
C ARG A 172 -6.60 -20.06 -11.94
N ASN A 173 -5.49 -20.36 -11.26
CA ASN A 173 -5.16 -21.73 -10.86
C ASN A 173 -5.97 -22.22 -9.65
N ASN A 174 -6.65 -21.33 -8.93
CA ASN A 174 -7.41 -21.65 -7.71
C ASN A 174 -8.92 -21.37 -7.84
N GLY A 175 -9.40 -20.91 -9.00
CA GLY A 175 -10.82 -20.66 -9.24
C GLY A 175 -11.42 -19.53 -8.39
N LEU A 176 -10.65 -18.47 -8.15
CA LEU A 176 -11.05 -17.30 -7.35
C LEU A 176 -11.71 -16.19 -8.19
#